data_AF-A0A3D0SVP1-F1
#
_entry.id   AF-A0A3D0SVP1-F1
#
_cell.length_a   1.000
_cell.length_b   1.000
_cell.length_c   1.000
_cell.angle_alpha   90.00
_cell.angle_beta   90.00
_cell.angle_gamma   90.00
#
_symmetry.space_group_name_H-M   'P 1'
#
loop_
_entity.id
_entity.type
_entity.pdbx_description
1 polymer ?
#
loop_
_entity_poly.entity_id
_entity_poly.type
_entity_poly.pdbx_seq_one_letter_code
_entity_poly.pdbx_strand_id
1 'polypeptide(L)'
;MQTIDFFDPALLNKYNINGPRYTSYPTALEFNNDVSDATLLTAAQTSPAQDLSLYVHIPFCHSLCYYCGCNKVVTRHADKAD
;
A
#
# COMPACT_ATOMS: atom_id res chain seq x y z
N MET A 1 -15.29 38.31 10.92
CA MET A 1 -14.40 37.13 10.85
C MET A 1 -14.69 36.45 9.52
N GLN A 2 -13.87 36.66 8.49
CA GLN A 2 -14.05 36.03 7.19
C GLN A 2 -13.67 34.56 7.32
N THR A 3 -14.62 33.66 7.09
CA THR A 3 -14.33 32.24 6.87
C THR A 3 -13.58 32.15 5.55
N ILE A 4 -12.29 31.82 5.60
CA ILE A 4 -11.56 31.41 4.41
C ILE A 4 -12.29 30.16 3.92
N ASP A 5 -12.91 30.26 2.74
CA ASP A 5 -13.64 29.14 2.16
C ASP A 5 -12.59 28.11 1.72
N PHE A 6 -12.27 27.18 2.62
CA PHE A 6 -11.19 26.21 2.49
C PHE A 6 -11.38 25.28 1.28
N PHE A 7 -12.59 25.21 0.75
CA PHE A 7 -12.97 24.38 -0.38
C PHE A 7 -13.22 25.25 -1.61
N ASP A 8 -12.16 25.56 -2.36
CA ASP A 8 -12.26 26.20 -3.67
C ASP A 8 -12.72 25.17 -4.73
N PRO A 9 -13.95 25.27 -5.27
CA PRO A 9 -14.45 24.33 -6.26
C PRO A 9 -13.63 24.32 -7.55
N ALA A 10 -13.00 25.45 -7.92
CA ALA A 10 -12.17 25.53 -9.11
C ALA A 10 -10.89 24.71 -8.95
N LEU A 11 -10.25 24.76 -7.77
CA LEU A 11 -9.07 23.94 -7.47
C LEU A 11 -9.41 22.45 -7.41
N LEU A 12 -10.52 22.09 -6.77
CA LEU A 12 -10.98 20.71 -6.71
C LEU A 12 -11.25 20.16 -8.11
N ASN A 13 -11.99 20.90 -8.95
CA ASN A 13 -12.26 20.49 -10.32
C ASN A 13 -10.98 20.39 -11.18
N LYS A 14 -9.98 21.24 -10.93
CA LYS A 14 -8.69 21.20 -11.64
C LYS A 14 -7.86 19.96 -11.30
N TYR A 15 -7.84 19.53 -10.03
CA TYR A 15 -6.96 18.46 -9.55
C TYR A 15 -7.67 17.14 -9.23
N ASN A 16 -8.99 17.04 -9.44
CA ASN A 16 -9.74 15.77 -9.38
C ASN A 16 -9.46 14.90 -10.62
N ILE A 17 -8.19 14.51 -10.76
CA ILE A 17 -7.67 13.64 -11.81
C ILE A 17 -6.96 12.45 -11.17
N ASN A 18 -6.73 11.39 -11.95
CA ASN A 18 -5.96 10.25 -11.47
C ASN A 18 -4.53 10.68 -11.11
N GLY A 19 -4.18 10.57 -9.82
CA GLY A 19 -2.86 10.88 -9.30
C GLY A 19 -2.09 9.63 -8.88
N PRO A 20 -0.75 9.73 -8.74
CA PRO A 20 0.06 8.65 -8.18
C PRO A 20 -0.34 8.37 -6.73
N ARG A 21 -0.38 7.09 -6.37
CA ARG A 21 -0.70 6.65 -5.02
C ARG A 21 0.57 6.61 -4.16
N TYR A 22 0.80 7.64 -3.35
CA TYR A 22 1.93 7.69 -2.42
C TYR A 22 1.67 6.85 -1.16
N THR A 23 1.94 5.54 -1.26
CA THR A 23 1.88 4.61 -0.12
C THR A 23 3.23 4.44 0.58
N SER A 24 4.32 4.70 -0.12
CA SER A 24 5.70 4.70 0.38
C SER A 24 6.54 5.68 -0.44
N TYR A 25 7.71 6.05 0.11
CA TYR A 25 8.73 6.77 -0.64
C TYR A 25 10.12 6.14 -0.37
N PRO A 26 10.89 5.75 -1.40
CA PRO A 26 10.50 5.71 -2.81
C PRO A 26 9.30 4.77 -3.08
N THR A 27 8.66 4.94 -4.25
CA THR A 27 7.49 4.14 -4.61
C THR A 27 7.89 2.71 -5.03
N ALA A 28 6.93 1.78 -5.05
CA ALA A 28 7.18 0.40 -5.50
C ALA A 28 7.66 0.29 -6.96
N LEU A 29 7.51 1.34 -7.79
CA LEU A 29 8.05 1.38 -9.16
C LEU A 29 9.59 1.36 -9.17
N GLU A 30 10.23 1.76 -8.07
CA GLU A 30 11.68 1.75 -7.92
C GLU A 30 12.22 0.37 -7.47
N PHE A 31 11.34 -0.61 -7.21
CA PHE A 31 11.78 -1.95 -6.83
C PHE A 31 12.44 -2.64 -8.03
N ASN A 32 13.57 -3.29 -7.76
CA ASN A 32 14.36 -4.03 -8.74
C ASN A 32 14.85 -5.35 -8.12
N ASN A 33 15.46 -6.19 -8.95
CA ASN A 33 15.94 -7.51 -8.55
C ASN A 33 17.37 -7.49 -7.95
N ASP A 34 17.95 -6.32 -7.67
CA ASP A 34 19.32 -6.20 -7.17
C ASP A 34 19.41 -6.34 -5.63
N VAL A 35 18.27 -6.54 -4.96
CA VAL A 35 18.21 -6.75 -3.51
C VAL A 35 18.51 -8.22 -3.18
N SER A 36 19.63 -8.45 -2.50
CA SER A 36 20.06 -9.77 -2.05
C SER A 36 19.71 -10.03 -0.58
N ASP A 37 19.77 -11.30 -0.16
CA ASP A 37 19.62 -11.68 1.26
C ASP A 37 20.63 -10.97 2.17
N ALA A 38 21.86 -10.76 1.71
CA ALA A 38 22.89 -10.04 2.45
C ALA A 38 22.51 -8.55 2.65
N THR A 39 21.88 -7.95 1.64
CA THR A 39 21.34 -6.58 1.72
C THR A 39 20.25 -6.49 2.79
N LEU A 40 19.32 -7.45 2.81
CA LEU A 40 18.23 -7.51 3.80
C LEU A 40 18.74 -7.71 5.23
N LEU A 41 19.72 -8.62 5.43
CA LEU A 41 20.32 -8.84 6.74
C LEU A 41 21.03 -7.59 7.26
N THR A 42 21.78 -6.91 6.40
CA THR A 42 22.47 -5.65 6.75
C THR A 42 21.46 -4.57 7.12
N ALA A 43 20.35 -4.43 6.37
CA ALA A 43 19.30 -3.48 6.67
C ALA A 43 18.62 -3.77 8.02
N ALA A 44 18.39 -5.04 8.36
CA ALA A 44 17.83 -5.42 9.66
C ALA A 44 18.80 -5.10 10.82
N GLN A 45 20.10 -5.35 10.64
CA GLN A 45 21.12 -5.11 11.67
C GLN A 45 21.43 -3.63 11.88
N THR A 46 21.34 -2.82 10.83
CA THR A 46 21.66 -1.37 10.88
C THR A 46 20.43 -0.49 11.11
N SER A 47 19.23 -1.10 11.18
CA SER A 47 17.99 -0.36 11.42
C SER A 47 18.04 0.40 12.76
N PRO A 48 17.72 1.70 12.79
CA PRO A 48 17.61 2.46 14.04
C PRO A 48 16.29 2.19 14.77
N ALA A 49 15.38 1.39 14.19
CA ALA A 49 14.09 1.08 14.79
C ALA A 49 14.28 0.20 16.03
N GLN A 50 13.67 0.62 17.14
CA GLN A 50 13.73 -0.09 18.42
C GLN A 50 12.57 -1.07 18.59
N ASP A 51 11.46 -0.83 17.87
CA ASP A 51 10.24 -1.63 17.94
C ASP A 51 10.04 -2.42 16.64
N LEU A 52 9.43 -3.59 16.77
CA LEU A 52 9.09 -4.48 15.66
C LEU A 52 7.59 -4.43 15.38
N SER A 53 7.24 -4.09 14.14
CA SER A 53 5.89 -4.23 13.60
C SER A 53 5.84 -5.41 12.63
N LEU A 54 4.86 -6.29 12.78
CA LEU A 54 4.69 -7.48 11.95
C LEU A 54 3.49 -7.31 11.03
N TYR A 55 3.70 -7.59 9.74
CA TYR A 55 2.65 -7.63 8.72
C TYR A 55 2.47 -9.05 8.21
N VAL A 56 1.23 -9.53 8.21
CA VAL A 56 0.84 -10.82 7.61
C VAL A 56 -0.19 -10.56 6.53
N HIS A 57 0.09 -11.03 5.31
CA HIS A 57 -0.85 -10.91 4.19
C HIS A 57 -1.81 -12.11 4.16
N ILE A 58 -3.11 -11.86 4.37
CA ILE A 58 -4.17 -12.88 4.22
C ILE A 58 -4.91 -12.61 2.90
N PRO A 59 -4.62 -13.36 1.82
CA PRO A 59 -5.12 -13.03 0.50
C PRO A 59 -6.54 -13.55 0.23
N PHE A 60 -7.14 -14.35 1.12
CA PHE A 60 -8.35 -15.11 0.78
C PHE A 60 -9.63 -14.30 0.95
N CYS A 61 -10.44 -14.27 -0.11
CA CYS A 61 -11.77 -13.65 -0.12
C CYS A 61 -12.83 -14.69 -0.50
N HIS A 62 -13.96 -14.71 0.22
CA HIS A 62 -15.06 -15.64 -0.09
C HIS A 62 -15.76 -15.32 -1.42
N SER A 63 -15.84 -14.03 -1.77
CA SER A 63 -16.56 -13.53 -2.94
C SER A 63 -15.75 -12.47 -3.69
N LEU A 64 -16.12 -12.27 -4.95
CA LEU A 64 -15.52 -11.26 -5.82
C LEU A 64 -16.22 -9.92 -5.63
N CYS A 65 -15.51 -8.94 -5.10
CA CYS A 65 -15.91 -7.53 -5.16
C CYS A 65 -15.38 -6.89 -6.45
N TYR A 66 -16.26 -6.44 -7.33
CA TYR A 66 -15.88 -5.88 -8.65
C TYR A 66 -15.02 -4.61 -8.59
N TYR A 67 -15.07 -3.86 -7.48
CA TYR A 67 -14.26 -2.67 -7.27
C TYR A 67 -12.86 -2.96 -6.69
N CYS A 68 -12.58 -4.19 -6.26
CA CYS A 68 -11.41 -4.48 -5.44
C CYS A 68 -10.15 -4.74 -6.29
N GLY A 69 -9.13 -3.87 -6.12
CA GLY A 69 -7.80 -3.99 -6.74
C GLY A 69 -6.69 -4.49 -5.80
N CYS A 70 -7.03 -5.17 -4.71
CA CYS A 70 -6.04 -5.70 -3.76
C CYS A 70 -5.33 -6.95 -4.31
N ASN A 71 -4.14 -7.27 -3.80
CA ASN A 71 -3.58 -8.60 -3.93
C ASN A 71 -4.46 -9.57 -3.12
N LYS A 72 -5.17 -10.47 -3.81
CA LYS A 72 -6.11 -11.41 -3.21
C LYS A 72 -6.37 -12.62 -4.11
N VAL A 73 -6.82 -13.70 -3.51
CA VAL A 73 -7.33 -14.93 -4.12
C VAL A 73 -8.79 -15.08 -3.72
N VAL A 74 -9.70 -15.12 -4.70
CA VAL A 74 -11.12 -15.38 -4.43
C VAL A 74 -11.36 -16.89 -4.46
N THR A 75 -11.83 -17.45 -3.35
CA THR A 75 -12.09 -18.88 -3.20
C THR A 75 -13.26 -19.13 -2.28
N ARG A 76 -14.08 -20.14 -2.59
CA ARG A 76 -15.16 -20.65 -1.72
C ARG A 76 -14.72 -21.85 -0.87
N HIS A 77 -13.51 -22.36 -1.14
CA HIS A 77 -12.91 -23.52 -0.52
C HIS A 77 -12.17 -23.08 0.74
N ALA A 78 -12.71 -23.41 1.92
CA ALA A 78 -12.15 -23.01 3.20
C ALA A 78 -10.75 -23.62 3.43
N ASP A 79 -10.51 -24.83 2.89
CA ASP A 79 -9.22 -25.54 2.95
C ASP A 79 -8.05 -24.79 2.29
N LYS A 80 -8.33 -23.72 1.54
CA LYS A 80 -7.29 -22.88 0.94
C LYS A 80 -6.72 -21.84 1.91
N ALA A 81 -7.39 -21.61 3.04
CA ALA A 81 -6.95 -20.68 4.08
C ALA A 81 -6.38 -21.39 5.33
N ASP A 82 -6.47 -22.72 5.37
CA ASP A 82 -5.94 -23.58 6.45
C ASP A 82 -4.47 -23.96 6.24
#